data_AF-A0A7C3CLI8-F1
#
_entry.id   AF-A0A7C3CLI8-F1
#
_cell.length_a   1.000
_cell.length_b   1.000
_cell.length_c   1.000
_cell.angle_alpha   90.00
_cell.angle_beta   90.00
_cell.angle_gamma   90.00
#
_symmetry.space_group_name_H-M   'P 1'
#
loop_
_entity.id
_entity.type
_entity.pdbx_description
1 polymer ?
#
loop_
_entity_poly.entity_id
_entity_poly.type
_entity_poly.pdbx_seq_one_letter_code
_entity_poly.pdbx_strand_id
1 'polypeptide(L)'
;MGEREDLVGRLAEVIQHGRPLPVYVLGTKGKRLRVLLPSGKEETVSSGQTLLLSRKRLRGLSRHEALSLLAETDKKRSALRTEIDLPILWELVVDEAEVFDPYELAALYFGNQSGDDEAAALVRAVLEDRLYFRWREGKILVHTREEVERLRLAREREAERLRRLSLGEAFLGGLLRGEEPPDLPPEIREYFLSALRDYCLFGEEAPRAREIREVLTRIKATGPETPFRLLVRAGVFREDENLELLRYRIPVDFPEEVLREAEGLRERELPREDLTSLNTFTIDAEDTRDFDDALHVEETDEGWVVGVHITDVASVVPPGSKVFGEALRRGQTLYLPEGIIPMLPPLLSEEKLSLRAGEKRPAVSFLLFFSPEGELREFRLLLSYIRVARRLTYEEVDKRIESGDPFWVRLYDLARGFAARRRKAGALAVTLPEIVIRVEEGGEIRIERLEFTPARLLVAEFMIAANFAAARFMADHGVPALYRFQKEPLERLLREGEEEDLVKVFQQLRYLVRGELGLSPEFHHGLGLPAYTTVTSP
;
A
#
# COMPACT_ATOMS: atom_id res chain seq x y z
N MET A 1 -71.59 -4.79 14.40
CA MET A 1 -71.31 -5.42 15.72
C MET A 1 -71.40 -6.95 15.69
N GLY A 2 -72.07 -7.58 14.72
CA GLY A 2 -72.29 -9.04 14.69
C GLY A 2 -71.12 -9.96 14.33
N GLU A 3 -70.05 -9.50 13.65
CA GLU A 3 -68.91 -10.38 13.30
C GLU A 3 -67.85 -10.55 14.41
N ARG A 4 -67.85 -9.68 15.44
CA ARG A 4 -66.77 -9.65 16.45
C ARG A 4 -67.07 -10.42 17.74
N GLU A 5 -68.34 -10.70 18.05
CA GLU A 5 -68.73 -11.62 19.14
C GLU A 5 -68.51 -13.10 18.79
N ASP A 6 -68.17 -13.40 17.53
CA ASP A 6 -67.96 -14.77 17.05
C ASP A 6 -66.53 -15.31 17.33
N LEU A 7 -65.59 -14.44 17.68
CA LEU A 7 -64.18 -14.82 17.90
C LEU A 7 -63.89 -15.29 19.34
N VAL A 8 -64.77 -14.98 20.30
CA VAL A 8 -64.58 -15.28 21.72
C VAL A 8 -64.77 -16.78 22.01
N GLY A 9 -63.83 -17.35 22.76
CA GLY A 9 -63.81 -18.78 23.07
C GLY A 9 -63.13 -19.63 22.01
N ARG A 10 -62.32 -19.05 21.13
CA ARG A 10 -61.49 -19.78 20.16
C ARG A 10 -60.04 -19.79 20.61
N LEU A 11 -59.27 -20.77 20.13
CA LEU A 11 -57.82 -20.72 20.20
C LEU A 11 -57.28 -19.83 19.07
N ALA A 12 -56.17 -19.15 19.30
CA ALA A 12 -55.41 -18.47 18.26
C ALA A 12 -53.94 -18.84 18.38
N GLU A 13 -53.23 -18.89 17.26
CA GLU A 13 -51.78 -18.95 17.21
C GLU A 13 -51.26 -17.52 17.05
N VAL A 14 -50.35 -17.06 17.90
CA VAL A 14 -49.81 -15.69 17.85
C VAL A 14 -48.29 -15.69 17.95
N ILE A 15 -47.63 -14.68 17.38
CA ILE A 15 -46.19 -14.44 17.58
C ILE A 15 -45.99 -13.53 18.79
N GLN A 16 -45.28 -14.03 19.80
CA GLN A 16 -44.80 -13.26 20.95
C GLN A 16 -43.29 -13.48 21.10
N HIS A 17 -42.50 -12.41 21.24
CA HIS A 17 -41.04 -12.47 21.34
C HIS A 17 -40.35 -13.31 20.25
N GLY A 18 -40.89 -13.29 19.03
CA GLY A 18 -40.34 -14.02 17.89
C GLY A 18 -40.68 -15.51 17.86
N ARG A 19 -41.53 -16.02 18.78
CA ARG A 19 -41.98 -17.42 18.80
C ARG A 19 -43.49 -17.54 18.64
N PRO A 20 -43.98 -18.52 17.86
CA PRO A 20 -45.40 -18.84 17.78
C PRO A 20 -45.87 -19.56 19.05
N LEU A 21 -46.98 -19.13 19.63
CA LEU A 21 -47.57 -19.70 20.84
C LEU A 21 -49.10 -19.75 20.70
N PRO A 22 -49.78 -20.76 21.27
CA PRO A 22 -51.23 -20.81 21.28
C PRO A 22 -51.76 -19.95 22.42
N VAL A 23 -52.88 -19.28 22.17
CA VAL A 23 -53.55 -18.40 23.14
C VAL A 23 -55.06 -18.60 23.08
N TYR A 24 -55.75 -18.32 24.18
CA TYR A 24 -57.20 -18.45 24.25
C TYR A 24 -57.87 -17.07 24.18
N VAL A 25 -58.82 -16.88 23.27
CA VAL A 25 -59.44 -15.56 23.00
C VAL A 25 -60.53 -15.27 24.03
N LEU A 26 -60.28 -14.30 24.92
CA LEU A 26 -61.19 -13.85 25.97
C LEU A 26 -62.15 -12.75 25.51
N GLY A 27 -61.78 -11.96 24.49
CA GLY A 27 -62.57 -10.83 24.03
C GLY A 27 -61.91 -10.08 22.87
N THR A 28 -62.63 -9.10 22.31
CA THR A 28 -62.09 -8.22 21.26
C THR A 28 -62.13 -6.76 21.71
N LYS A 29 -61.06 -5.99 21.48
CA LYS A 29 -61.00 -4.54 21.74
C LYS A 29 -60.55 -3.83 20.47
N GLY A 30 -61.51 -3.31 19.69
CA GLY A 30 -61.24 -2.71 18.38
C GLY A 30 -60.80 -3.76 17.35
N LYS A 31 -59.62 -3.59 16.73
CA LYS A 31 -58.98 -4.60 15.85
C LYS A 31 -58.07 -5.59 16.60
N ARG A 32 -57.96 -5.48 17.93
CA ARG A 32 -57.06 -6.30 18.76
C ARG A 32 -57.82 -7.39 19.52
N LEU A 33 -57.17 -8.52 19.77
CA LEU A 33 -57.72 -9.63 20.55
C LEU A 33 -57.21 -9.54 21.99
N ARG A 34 -58.11 -9.63 22.97
CA ARG A 34 -57.75 -9.86 24.37
C ARG A 34 -57.63 -11.36 24.56
N VAL A 35 -56.45 -11.84 24.94
CA VAL A 35 -56.10 -13.26 24.95
C VAL A 35 -55.50 -13.67 26.30
N LEU A 36 -55.70 -14.93 26.67
CA LEU A 36 -55.02 -15.60 27.77
C LEU A 36 -53.79 -16.34 27.21
N LEU A 37 -52.61 -16.01 27.74
CA LEU A 37 -51.35 -16.66 27.39
C LEU A 37 -51.16 -17.96 28.20
N PRO A 38 -50.33 -18.91 27.72
CA PRO A 38 -49.95 -20.10 28.49
C PRO A 38 -49.31 -19.77 29.86
N SER A 39 -48.70 -18.59 29.99
CA SER A 39 -48.13 -18.07 31.24
C SER A 39 -49.18 -17.68 32.30
N GLY A 40 -50.47 -17.73 31.96
CA GLY A 40 -51.56 -17.28 32.83
C GLY A 40 -51.82 -15.78 32.79
N LYS A 41 -51.05 -15.00 32.03
CA LYS A 41 -51.28 -13.55 31.85
C LYS A 41 -52.32 -13.26 30.78
N GLU A 42 -53.05 -12.17 30.95
CA GLU A 42 -53.97 -11.64 29.94
C GLU A 42 -53.33 -10.47 29.21
N GLU A 43 -53.30 -10.54 27.88
CA GLU A 43 -52.70 -9.51 27.04
C GLU A 43 -53.61 -9.14 25.88
N THR A 44 -53.31 -8.01 25.23
CA THR A 44 -54.02 -7.58 24.03
C THR A 44 -53.08 -7.65 22.83
N VAL A 45 -53.31 -8.62 21.95
CA VAL A 45 -52.50 -8.85 20.74
C VAL A 45 -53.11 -8.17 19.53
N SER A 46 -52.26 -7.64 18.65
CA SER A 46 -52.69 -7.02 17.41
C SER A 46 -53.01 -8.05 16.33
N SER A 47 -53.77 -7.65 15.31
CA SER A 47 -54.09 -8.53 14.17
C SER A 47 -52.84 -9.02 13.44
N GLY A 48 -51.78 -8.20 13.35
CA GLY A 48 -50.51 -8.58 12.73
C GLY A 48 -49.67 -9.58 13.54
N GLN A 49 -49.97 -9.75 14.83
CA GLN A 49 -49.35 -10.79 15.67
C GLN A 49 -50.14 -12.09 15.66
N THR A 50 -51.35 -12.10 15.09
CA THR A 50 -52.20 -13.29 15.02
C THR A 50 -51.87 -14.05 13.75
N LEU A 51 -51.34 -15.26 13.90
CA LEU A 51 -50.99 -16.16 12.81
C LEU A 51 -52.18 -16.94 12.31
N LEU A 52 -52.91 -17.58 13.22
CA LEU A 52 -54.04 -18.44 12.88
C LEU A 52 -55.12 -18.30 13.93
N LEU A 53 -56.39 -18.38 13.53
CA LEU A 53 -57.52 -18.44 14.44
C LEU A 53 -58.23 -19.77 14.26
N SER A 54 -58.36 -20.53 15.34
CA SER A 54 -59.04 -21.83 15.38
C SER A 54 -60.49 -21.71 14.90
N ARG A 55 -60.93 -22.70 14.11
CA ARG A 55 -62.31 -22.84 13.66
C ARG A 55 -63.21 -23.33 14.78
N LYS A 56 -62.69 -24.13 15.71
CA LYS A 56 -63.43 -24.67 16.85
C LYS A 56 -63.65 -23.60 17.93
N ARG A 57 -64.91 -23.51 18.40
CA ARG A 57 -65.28 -22.67 19.54
C ARG A 57 -65.47 -23.53 20.79
N LEU A 58 -64.79 -23.16 21.85
CA LEU A 58 -64.80 -23.78 23.16
C LEU A 58 -65.43 -22.78 24.14
N ARG A 59 -66.69 -23.01 24.51
CA ARG A 59 -67.42 -22.16 25.45
C ARG A 59 -67.40 -22.79 26.84
N GLY A 60 -67.39 -21.94 27.87
CA GLY A 60 -67.58 -22.38 29.27
C GLY A 60 -66.35 -22.95 29.96
N LEU A 61 -65.15 -22.80 29.39
CA LEU A 61 -63.91 -23.20 30.05
C LEU A 61 -63.58 -22.28 31.24
N SER A 62 -63.27 -22.87 32.39
CA SER A 62 -62.63 -22.18 33.50
C SER A 62 -61.20 -21.76 33.13
N ARG A 63 -60.63 -20.82 33.89
CA ARG A 63 -59.25 -20.36 33.68
C ARG A 63 -58.23 -21.51 33.77
N HIS A 64 -58.45 -22.46 34.67
CA HIS A 64 -57.56 -23.61 34.84
C HIS A 64 -57.64 -24.57 33.66
N GLU A 65 -58.85 -24.89 33.19
CA GLU A 65 -59.06 -25.73 31.99
C GLU A 65 -58.49 -25.09 30.73
N ALA A 66 -58.64 -23.76 30.57
CA ALA A 66 -58.05 -23.03 29.46
C ALA A 66 -56.51 -23.09 29.48
N LEU A 67 -55.86 -23.01 30.65
CA LEU A 67 -54.40 -23.11 30.76
C LEU A 67 -53.89 -24.53 30.48
N SER A 68 -54.57 -25.56 30.99
CA SER A 68 -54.23 -26.96 30.68
C SER A 68 -54.34 -27.22 29.18
N LEU A 69 -55.43 -26.76 28.57
CA LEU A 69 -55.66 -26.87 27.13
C LEU A 69 -54.56 -26.19 26.32
N LEU A 70 -54.13 -24.98 26.70
CA LEU A 70 -53.06 -24.27 25.98
C LEU A 70 -51.72 -25.02 26.05
N ALA A 71 -51.37 -25.58 27.21
CA ALA A 71 -50.14 -26.36 27.38
C ALA A 71 -50.17 -27.66 26.55
N GLU A 72 -51.29 -28.38 26.58
CA GLU A 72 -51.50 -29.58 25.76
C GLU A 72 -51.46 -29.27 24.27
N THR A 73 -52.12 -28.18 23.86
CA THR A 73 -52.15 -27.71 22.47
C THR A 73 -50.76 -27.32 21.98
N ASP A 74 -49.99 -26.59 22.79
CA ASP A 74 -48.63 -26.19 22.41
C ASP A 74 -47.70 -27.40 22.23
N LYS A 75 -47.79 -28.37 23.14
CA LYS A 75 -47.07 -29.64 23.05
C LYS A 75 -47.45 -30.41 21.79
N LYS A 76 -48.75 -30.54 21.52
CA LYS A 76 -49.28 -31.24 20.34
C LYS A 76 -48.81 -30.57 19.04
N ARG A 77 -48.98 -29.24 18.91
CA ARG A 77 -48.56 -28.49 17.71
C ARG A 77 -47.06 -28.54 17.49
N SER A 78 -46.27 -28.53 18.56
CA SER A 78 -44.81 -28.65 18.47
C SER A 78 -44.35 -30.04 18.01
N ALA A 79 -45.04 -31.10 18.44
CA ALA A 79 -44.80 -32.47 18.00
C ALA A 79 -45.20 -32.65 16.52
N LEU A 80 -46.41 -32.22 16.14
CA LEU A 80 -46.85 -32.26 14.74
C LEU A 80 -45.91 -31.50 13.82
N ARG A 81 -45.41 -30.32 14.25
CA ARG A 81 -44.46 -29.53 13.47
C ARG A 81 -43.19 -30.31 13.14
N THR A 82 -42.66 -31.13 14.05
CA THR A 82 -41.45 -31.94 13.78
C THR A 82 -41.67 -33.07 12.78
N GLU A 83 -42.93 -33.42 12.49
CA GLU A 83 -43.29 -34.45 11.50
C GLU A 83 -43.46 -33.87 10.09
N ILE A 84 -43.39 -32.54 9.91
CA ILE A 84 -43.61 -31.86 8.63
C ILE A 84 -42.32 -31.82 7.80
N ASP A 85 -42.35 -32.48 6.65
CA ASP A 85 -41.33 -32.40 5.60
C ASP A 85 -41.73 -31.32 4.58
N LEU A 86 -41.26 -30.09 4.83
CA LEU A 86 -41.49 -28.95 3.92
C LEU A 86 -40.96 -29.18 2.50
N PRO A 87 -39.77 -29.77 2.26
CA PRO A 87 -39.34 -30.13 0.91
C PRO A 87 -40.35 -30.98 0.13
N ILE A 88 -40.86 -32.07 0.74
CA ILE A 88 -41.83 -32.96 0.07
C ILE A 88 -43.15 -32.22 -0.18
N LEU A 89 -43.63 -31.48 0.82
CA LEU A 89 -44.84 -30.68 0.69
C LEU A 89 -44.71 -29.61 -0.41
N TRP A 90 -43.53 -29.02 -0.55
CA TRP A 90 -43.25 -28.01 -1.57
C TRP A 90 -43.26 -28.59 -2.98
N GLU A 91 -42.59 -29.74 -3.21
CA GLU A 91 -42.62 -30.42 -4.50
C GLU A 91 -44.04 -30.80 -4.94
N LEU A 92 -44.92 -31.11 -3.99
CA LEU A 92 -46.32 -31.43 -4.27
C LEU A 92 -47.12 -30.23 -4.79
N VAL A 93 -46.79 -29.00 -4.36
CA VAL A 93 -47.65 -27.82 -4.55
C VAL A 93 -47.05 -26.68 -5.37
N VAL A 94 -45.74 -26.74 -5.65
CA VAL A 94 -45.01 -25.66 -6.35
C VAL A 94 -45.59 -25.31 -7.72
N ASP A 95 -46.15 -26.29 -8.43
CA ASP A 95 -46.74 -26.11 -9.75
C ASP A 95 -48.29 -25.98 -9.71
N GLU A 96 -48.89 -26.03 -8.51
CA GLU A 96 -50.35 -26.03 -8.31
C GLU A 96 -50.89 -24.62 -7.98
N ALA A 97 -50.26 -23.90 -7.05
CA ALA A 97 -50.67 -22.54 -6.69
C ALA A 97 -49.55 -21.73 -6.02
N GLU A 98 -49.55 -20.41 -6.23
CA GLU A 98 -48.58 -19.49 -5.63
C GLU A 98 -48.85 -19.21 -4.13
N VAL A 99 -50.10 -19.38 -3.69
CA VAL A 99 -50.56 -19.03 -2.35
C VAL A 99 -51.57 -20.07 -1.85
N PHE A 100 -51.35 -20.56 -0.64
CA PHE A 100 -52.28 -21.47 0.04
C PHE A 100 -52.86 -20.86 1.32
N ASP A 101 -54.10 -21.23 1.62
CA ASP A 101 -54.60 -21.14 2.98
C ASP A 101 -53.90 -22.17 3.88
N PRO A 102 -53.53 -21.83 5.13
CA PRO A 102 -52.83 -22.76 6.02
C PRO A 102 -53.60 -24.06 6.27
N TYR A 103 -54.93 -24.01 6.26
CA TYR A 103 -55.76 -25.21 6.43
C TYR A 103 -55.80 -26.09 5.19
N GLU A 104 -55.80 -25.49 4.00
CA GLU A 104 -55.78 -26.23 2.73
C GLU A 104 -54.45 -26.99 2.60
N LEU A 105 -53.34 -26.29 2.84
CA LEU A 105 -52.02 -26.90 2.75
C LEU A 105 -51.79 -27.96 3.84
N ALA A 106 -52.34 -27.77 5.04
CA ALA A 106 -52.31 -28.79 6.08
C ALA A 106 -53.17 -30.02 5.73
N ALA A 107 -54.31 -29.84 5.05
CA ALA A 107 -55.13 -30.95 4.57
C ALA A 107 -54.42 -31.78 3.49
N LEU A 108 -53.64 -31.13 2.63
CA LEU A 108 -52.81 -31.81 1.62
C LEU A 108 -51.72 -32.67 2.28
N TYR A 109 -51.12 -32.21 3.38
CA TYR A 109 -50.04 -32.94 4.07
C TYR A 109 -50.55 -34.02 5.05
N PHE A 110 -51.51 -33.69 5.91
CA PHE A 110 -52.03 -34.59 6.96
C PHE A 110 -53.27 -35.38 6.54
N GLY A 111 -53.80 -35.15 5.32
CA GLY A 111 -55.03 -35.74 4.81
C GLY A 111 -56.31 -35.04 5.30
N ASN A 112 -57.46 -35.50 4.80
CA ASN A 112 -58.80 -34.90 4.98
C ASN A 112 -59.32 -34.77 6.43
N GLN A 113 -58.51 -35.11 7.44
CA GLN A 113 -58.82 -34.92 8.87
C GLN A 113 -58.04 -33.77 9.52
N SER A 114 -57.28 -32.97 8.76
CA SER A 114 -56.51 -31.84 9.29
C SER A 114 -57.41 -30.80 9.98
N GLY A 115 -57.12 -30.51 11.24
CA GLY A 115 -57.80 -29.52 12.06
C GLY A 115 -56.96 -28.28 12.34
N ASP A 116 -57.30 -27.59 13.43
CA ASP A 116 -56.64 -26.35 13.84
C ASP A 116 -55.19 -26.55 14.30
N ASP A 117 -54.84 -27.75 14.78
CA ASP A 117 -53.51 -28.03 15.31
C ASP A 117 -52.52 -28.33 14.19
N GLU A 118 -52.96 -29.05 13.17
CA GLU A 118 -52.18 -29.39 11.97
C GLU A 118 -51.87 -28.12 11.16
N ALA A 119 -52.88 -27.26 10.96
CA ALA A 119 -52.69 -25.97 10.32
C ALA A 119 -51.74 -25.05 11.10
N ALA A 120 -51.88 -24.98 12.43
CA ALA A 120 -50.97 -24.19 13.26
C ALA A 120 -49.54 -24.76 13.24
N ALA A 121 -49.38 -26.09 13.31
CA ALA A 121 -48.09 -26.77 13.23
C ALA A 121 -47.36 -26.48 11.91
N LEU A 122 -48.09 -26.47 10.78
CA LEU A 122 -47.55 -26.11 9.48
C LEU A 122 -47.06 -24.66 9.44
N VAL A 123 -47.84 -23.72 9.97
CA VAL A 123 -47.39 -22.32 10.08
C VAL A 123 -46.14 -22.19 10.93
N ARG A 124 -46.02 -22.95 12.02
CA ARG A 124 -44.78 -22.99 12.84
C ARG A 124 -43.59 -23.47 12.01
N ALA A 125 -43.76 -24.55 11.24
CA ALA A 125 -42.69 -25.10 10.40
C ALA A 125 -42.23 -24.10 9.34
N VAL A 126 -43.16 -23.43 8.64
CA VAL A 126 -42.85 -22.40 7.63
C VAL A 126 -42.13 -21.18 8.23
N LEU A 127 -42.47 -20.79 9.46
CA LEU A 127 -41.79 -19.67 10.12
C LEU A 127 -40.36 -20.02 10.53
N GLU A 128 -40.08 -21.30 10.83
CA GLU A 128 -38.78 -21.85 11.21
C GLU A 128 -37.85 -22.05 10.00
N ASP A 129 -38.34 -22.70 8.93
CA ASP A 129 -37.61 -22.82 7.67
C ASP A 129 -38.35 -22.16 6.50
N ARG A 130 -37.86 -20.98 6.14
CA ARG A 130 -38.41 -20.14 5.06
C ARG A 130 -37.83 -20.47 3.68
N LEU A 131 -37.19 -21.63 3.51
CA LEU A 131 -36.58 -21.98 2.23
C LEU A 131 -37.63 -22.17 1.14
N TYR A 132 -38.66 -22.94 1.45
CA TYR A 132 -39.68 -23.39 0.50
C TYR A 132 -40.95 -22.53 0.51
N PHE A 133 -41.25 -21.93 1.66
CA PHE A 133 -42.49 -21.19 1.88
C PHE A 133 -42.22 -19.88 2.63
N ARG A 134 -43.12 -18.91 2.45
CA ARG A 134 -43.10 -17.63 3.14
C ARG A 134 -44.45 -17.30 3.75
N TRP A 135 -44.45 -16.93 5.02
CA TRP A 135 -45.64 -16.43 5.69
C TRP A 135 -45.92 -14.96 5.37
N ARG A 136 -47.13 -14.62 4.93
CA ARG A 136 -47.58 -13.23 4.75
C ARG A 136 -49.09 -13.09 4.94
N GLU A 137 -49.50 -12.20 5.83
CA GLU A 137 -50.91 -11.78 5.99
C GLU A 137 -51.93 -12.95 6.15
N GLY A 138 -51.57 -13.99 6.90
CA GLY A 138 -52.45 -15.13 7.12
C GLY A 138 -52.39 -16.22 6.04
N LYS A 139 -51.52 -16.05 5.03
CA LYS A 139 -51.34 -16.99 3.91
C LYS A 139 -49.91 -17.53 3.85
N ILE A 140 -49.78 -18.71 3.26
CA ILE A 140 -48.50 -19.35 2.96
C ILE A 140 -48.24 -19.16 1.47
N LEU A 141 -47.23 -18.35 1.14
CA LEU A 141 -46.74 -18.19 -0.23
C LEU A 141 -45.75 -19.31 -0.51
N VAL A 142 -45.86 -19.92 -1.69
CA VAL A 142 -44.95 -20.96 -2.17
C VAL A 142 -43.83 -20.27 -2.94
N HIS A 143 -42.57 -20.56 -2.61
CA HIS A 143 -41.46 -20.08 -3.43
C HIS A 143 -41.39 -20.87 -4.73
N THR A 144 -41.09 -20.19 -5.83
CA THR A 144 -40.82 -20.84 -7.12
C THR A 144 -39.54 -21.67 -7.06
N ARG A 145 -39.36 -22.61 -8.01
CA ARG A 145 -38.13 -23.42 -8.12
C ARG A 145 -36.87 -22.54 -8.21
N GLU A 146 -36.92 -21.47 -9.00
CA GLU A 146 -35.83 -20.48 -9.10
C GLU A 146 -35.54 -19.74 -7.79
N GLU A 147 -36.57 -19.38 -7.03
CA GLU A 147 -36.40 -18.74 -5.72
C GLU A 147 -35.79 -19.69 -4.69
N VAL A 148 -36.23 -20.95 -4.66
CA VAL A 148 -35.65 -21.98 -3.79
C VAL A 148 -34.18 -22.22 -4.13
N GLU A 149 -33.83 -22.36 -5.42
CA GLU A 149 -32.44 -22.49 -5.86
C GLU A 149 -31.59 -21.28 -5.45
N ARG A 150 -32.10 -20.06 -5.65
CA ARG A 150 -31.42 -18.83 -5.23
C ARG A 150 -31.18 -18.78 -3.71
N LEU A 151 -32.19 -19.16 -2.92
CA LEU A 151 -32.10 -19.20 -1.46
C LEU A 151 -31.15 -20.31 -0.97
N ARG A 152 -31.15 -21.49 -1.62
CA ARG A 152 -30.19 -22.57 -1.36
C ARG A 152 -28.77 -22.11 -1.61
N LEU A 153 -28.50 -21.56 -2.80
CA LEU A 153 -27.18 -21.04 -3.16
C LEU A 153 -26.73 -19.91 -2.23
N ALA A 154 -27.64 -19.03 -1.80
CA ALA A 154 -27.33 -18.00 -0.82
C ALA A 154 -26.96 -18.58 0.56
N ARG A 155 -27.69 -19.61 1.03
CA ARG A 155 -27.37 -20.33 2.28
C ARG A 155 -26.03 -21.03 2.20
N GLU A 156 -25.74 -21.70 1.09
CA GLU A 156 -24.46 -22.37 0.85
C GLU A 156 -23.29 -21.38 0.86
N ARG A 157 -23.42 -20.25 0.15
CA ARG A 157 -22.40 -19.18 0.14
C ARG A 157 -22.17 -18.58 1.51
N GLU A 158 -23.22 -18.34 2.29
CA GLU A 158 -23.06 -17.82 3.65
C GLU A 158 -22.43 -18.86 4.57
N ALA A 159 -22.82 -20.14 4.47
CA ALA A 159 -22.20 -21.22 5.23
C ALA A 159 -20.70 -21.37 4.88
N GLU A 160 -20.34 -21.28 3.60
CA GLU A 160 -18.97 -21.30 3.14
C GLU A 160 -18.18 -20.08 3.64
N ARG A 161 -18.76 -18.88 3.56
CA ARG A 161 -18.16 -17.66 4.11
C ARG A 161 -17.92 -17.78 5.61
N LEU A 162 -18.91 -18.24 6.38
CA LEU A 162 -18.78 -18.45 7.83
C LEU A 162 -17.70 -19.49 8.15
N ARG A 163 -17.64 -20.59 7.38
CA ARG A 163 -16.58 -21.59 7.49
C ARG A 163 -15.21 -20.98 7.24
N ARG A 164 -15.04 -20.21 6.15
CA ARG A 164 -13.78 -19.56 5.82
C ARG A 164 -13.37 -18.53 6.88
N LEU A 165 -14.31 -17.72 7.37
CA LEU A 165 -14.07 -16.79 8.48
C LEU A 165 -13.59 -17.52 9.74
N SER A 166 -14.22 -18.64 10.09
CA SER A 166 -13.81 -19.45 11.23
C SER A 166 -12.41 -20.04 11.06
N LEU A 167 -12.07 -20.51 9.85
CA LEU A 167 -10.73 -21.02 9.56
C LEU A 167 -9.67 -19.89 9.57
N GLY A 168 -10.02 -18.71 9.06
CA GLY A 168 -9.17 -17.52 9.12
C GLY A 168 -8.91 -17.05 10.55
N GLU A 169 -9.93 -17.08 11.39
CA GLU A 169 -9.82 -16.79 12.82
C GLU A 169 -8.86 -17.77 13.52
N ALA A 170 -9.01 -19.06 13.26
CA ALA A 170 -8.12 -20.09 13.78
C ALA A 170 -6.67 -19.89 13.29
N PHE A 171 -6.48 -19.61 12.00
CA PHE A 171 -5.17 -19.41 11.39
C PHE A 171 -4.47 -18.16 11.89
N LEU A 172 -5.05 -16.97 11.66
CA LEU A 172 -4.42 -15.72 12.07
C LEU A 172 -4.31 -15.62 13.59
N GLY A 173 -5.28 -16.15 14.33
CA GLY A 173 -5.21 -16.25 15.78
C GLY A 173 -4.09 -17.18 16.27
N GLY A 174 -3.85 -18.30 15.56
CA GLY A 174 -2.71 -19.19 15.80
C GLY A 174 -1.38 -18.47 15.58
N LEU A 175 -1.23 -17.77 14.45
CA LEU A 175 -0.02 -17.00 14.15
C LEU A 175 0.29 -15.94 15.22
N LEU A 176 -0.74 -15.29 15.80
CA LEU A 176 -0.54 -14.38 16.95
C LEU A 176 0.00 -15.06 18.21
N ARG A 177 -0.23 -16.36 18.38
CA ARG A 177 0.33 -17.16 19.48
C ARG A 177 1.66 -17.83 19.11
N GLY A 178 2.08 -17.77 17.85
CA GLY A 178 3.25 -18.49 17.35
C GLY A 178 2.97 -19.97 17.08
N GLU A 179 1.70 -20.32 16.87
CA GLU A 179 1.23 -21.68 16.58
C GLU A 179 0.66 -21.73 15.16
N GLU A 180 0.98 -22.75 14.38
CA GLU A 180 0.27 -23.00 13.10
C GLU A 180 -0.80 -24.07 13.33
N PRO A 181 -2.06 -23.87 12.89
CA PRO A 181 -3.09 -24.90 13.03
C PRO A 181 -2.69 -26.15 12.25
N PRO A 182 -2.72 -27.35 12.88
CA PRO A 182 -2.18 -28.57 12.28
C PRO A 182 -2.94 -29.04 11.02
N ASP A 183 -4.22 -28.68 10.88
CA ASP A 183 -5.10 -29.15 9.80
C ASP A 183 -5.63 -28.02 8.90
N LEU A 184 -4.83 -26.95 8.69
CA LEU A 184 -5.25 -25.85 7.82
C LEU A 184 -5.11 -26.21 6.33
N PRO A 185 -6.18 -26.14 5.51
CA PRO A 185 -6.06 -26.38 4.07
C PRO A 185 -5.11 -25.35 3.41
N PRO A 186 -4.22 -25.78 2.49
CA PRO A 186 -3.27 -24.88 1.81
C PRO A 186 -3.93 -23.70 1.11
N GLU A 187 -5.10 -23.92 0.51
CA GLU A 187 -5.85 -22.88 -0.22
C GLU A 187 -6.33 -21.78 0.73
N ILE A 188 -6.69 -22.13 1.96
CA ILE A 188 -7.12 -21.18 2.98
C ILE A 188 -5.92 -20.37 3.50
N ARG A 189 -4.78 -21.03 3.70
CA ARG A 189 -3.52 -20.38 4.07
C ARG A 189 -3.13 -19.33 3.04
N GLU A 190 -3.06 -19.72 1.76
CA GLU A 190 -2.71 -18.82 0.66
C GLU A 190 -3.73 -17.69 0.52
N TYR A 191 -5.03 -17.99 0.61
CA TYR A 191 -6.09 -16.99 0.56
C TYR A 191 -5.90 -15.88 1.60
N PHE A 192 -5.72 -16.25 2.87
CA PHE A 192 -5.57 -15.28 3.96
C PHE A 192 -4.24 -14.56 3.94
N LEU A 193 -3.13 -15.22 3.59
CA LEU A 193 -1.83 -14.56 3.46
C LEU A 193 -1.83 -13.53 2.32
N SER A 194 -2.39 -13.89 1.16
CA SER A 194 -2.56 -12.96 0.04
C SER A 194 -3.47 -11.78 0.42
N ALA A 195 -4.62 -12.05 1.05
CA ALA A 195 -5.55 -11.01 1.48
C ALA A 195 -4.94 -10.08 2.54
N LEU A 196 -4.17 -10.64 3.48
CA LEU A 196 -3.50 -9.88 4.53
C LEU A 196 -2.35 -9.04 3.97
N ARG A 197 -1.62 -9.56 2.98
CA ARG A 197 -0.62 -8.80 2.22
C ARG A 197 -1.27 -7.60 1.54
N ASP A 198 -2.35 -7.80 0.79
CA ASP A 198 -3.08 -6.71 0.13
C ASP A 198 -3.56 -5.67 1.16
N TYR A 199 -4.12 -6.11 2.29
CA TYR A 199 -4.58 -5.24 3.35
C TYR A 199 -3.43 -4.46 4.04
N CYS A 200 -2.26 -5.07 4.20
CA CYS A 200 -1.07 -4.40 4.75
C CYS A 200 -0.55 -3.30 3.80
N LEU A 201 -0.64 -3.54 2.49
CA LEU A 201 -0.17 -2.59 1.48
C LEU A 201 -1.17 -1.46 1.23
N PHE A 202 -2.47 -1.76 1.13
CA PHE A 202 -3.48 -0.82 0.63
C PHE A 202 -4.59 -0.49 1.65
N GLY A 203 -4.54 -1.06 2.85
CA GLY A 203 -5.54 -0.81 3.89
C GLY A 203 -6.95 -1.12 3.43
N GLU A 204 -7.87 -0.17 3.61
CA GLU A 204 -9.28 -0.30 3.27
C GLU A 204 -9.55 -0.36 1.75
N GLU A 205 -8.58 0.03 0.90
CA GLU A 205 -8.70 -0.08 -0.55
C GLU A 205 -8.41 -1.51 -1.07
N ALA A 206 -7.92 -2.40 -0.20
CA ALA A 206 -7.63 -3.77 -0.58
C ALA A 206 -8.91 -4.56 -0.93
N PRO A 207 -8.89 -5.45 -1.95
CA PRO A 207 -10.08 -6.18 -2.41
C PRO A 207 -10.83 -6.95 -1.32
N ARG A 208 -10.10 -7.43 -0.30
CA ARG A 208 -10.61 -8.27 0.80
C ARG A 208 -10.51 -7.59 2.16
N ALA A 209 -10.38 -6.26 2.21
CA ALA A 209 -10.19 -5.50 3.44
C ALA A 209 -11.26 -5.78 4.50
N ARG A 210 -12.53 -5.83 4.09
CA ARG A 210 -13.66 -6.09 5.01
C ARG A 210 -13.53 -7.44 5.73
N GLU A 211 -13.14 -8.49 5.02
CA GLU A 211 -13.03 -9.84 5.57
C GLU A 211 -11.83 -9.93 6.53
N ILE A 212 -10.68 -9.38 6.14
CA ILE A 212 -9.50 -9.29 7.01
C ILE A 212 -9.81 -8.51 8.28
N ARG A 213 -10.43 -7.33 8.18
CA ARG A 213 -10.82 -6.54 9.33
C ARG A 213 -11.79 -7.27 10.25
N GLU A 214 -12.74 -8.02 9.69
CA GLU A 214 -13.67 -8.85 10.45
C GLU A 214 -12.91 -9.93 11.25
N VAL A 215 -11.97 -10.64 10.62
CA VAL A 215 -11.13 -11.65 11.30
C VAL A 215 -10.25 -11.02 12.38
N LEU A 216 -9.54 -9.93 12.07
CA LEU A 216 -8.69 -9.20 13.01
C LEU A 216 -9.47 -8.69 14.23
N THR A 217 -10.71 -8.25 14.03
CA THR A 217 -11.60 -7.82 15.12
C THR A 217 -11.98 -9.00 16.02
N ARG A 218 -12.31 -10.16 15.44
CA ARG A 218 -12.68 -11.38 16.19
C ARG A 218 -11.53 -11.88 17.06
N ILE A 219 -10.30 -11.88 16.54
CA ILE A 219 -9.10 -12.26 17.29
C ILE A 219 -8.53 -11.14 18.18
N LYS A 220 -9.21 -9.97 18.24
CA LYS A 220 -8.82 -8.79 19.04
C LYS A 220 -7.44 -8.23 18.70
N ALA A 221 -7.05 -8.27 17.43
CA ALA A 221 -5.75 -7.82 16.95
C ALA A 221 -5.91 -6.72 15.89
N THR A 222 -6.37 -5.55 16.34
CA THR A 222 -6.68 -4.40 15.48
C THR A 222 -5.60 -3.32 15.48
N GLY A 223 -4.40 -3.63 15.99
CA GLY A 223 -3.27 -2.69 15.96
C GLY A 223 -2.80 -2.46 14.52
N PRO A 224 -2.39 -1.23 14.15
CA PRO A 224 -2.02 -0.88 12.78
C PRO A 224 -0.86 -1.73 12.23
N GLU A 225 0.04 -2.18 13.09
CA GLU A 225 1.18 -3.03 12.75
C GLU A 225 0.88 -4.53 12.75
N THR A 226 -0.33 -4.93 13.19
CA THR A 226 -0.71 -6.34 13.33
C THR A 226 -0.64 -7.09 12.00
N PRO A 227 -1.18 -6.59 10.87
CA PRO A 227 -1.10 -7.29 9.60
C PRO A 227 0.34 -7.59 9.18
N PHE A 228 1.23 -6.61 9.35
CA PHE A 228 2.65 -6.76 9.05
C PHE A 228 3.29 -7.85 9.91
N ARG A 229 3.13 -7.77 11.25
CA ARG A 229 3.70 -8.76 12.18
C ARG A 229 3.20 -10.18 11.89
N LEU A 230 1.94 -10.33 11.51
CA LEU A 230 1.37 -11.61 11.12
C LEU A 230 2.03 -12.18 9.85
N LEU A 231 2.30 -11.33 8.85
CA LEU A 231 3.01 -11.73 7.64
C LEU A 231 4.48 -12.09 7.91
N VAL A 232 5.14 -11.37 8.83
CA VAL A 232 6.49 -11.70 9.29
C VAL A 232 6.52 -13.07 9.97
N ARG A 233 5.59 -13.33 10.89
CA ARG A 233 5.49 -14.63 11.57
C ARG A 233 5.15 -15.78 10.64
N ALA A 234 4.39 -15.50 9.60
CA ALA A 234 4.09 -16.48 8.55
C ALA A 234 5.27 -16.74 7.60
N GLY A 235 6.38 -16.01 7.74
CA GLY A 235 7.54 -16.08 6.85
C GLY A 235 7.28 -15.49 5.46
N VAL A 236 6.23 -14.67 5.31
CA VAL A 236 5.89 -14.01 4.03
C VAL A 236 6.67 -12.72 3.88
N PHE A 237 6.83 -11.96 4.96
CA PHE A 237 7.63 -10.74 5.01
C PHE A 237 8.85 -10.93 5.89
N ARG A 238 9.92 -10.20 5.60
CA ARG A 238 11.02 -10.00 6.54
C ARG A 238 10.67 -8.93 7.57
N GLU A 239 11.41 -8.87 8.67
CA GLU A 239 11.24 -7.81 9.68
C GLU A 239 11.49 -6.40 9.11
N ASP A 240 12.36 -6.31 8.11
CA ASP A 240 12.76 -5.11 7.37
C ASP A 240 12.12 -5.04 5.97
N GLU A 241 10.99 -5.73 5.74
CA GLU A 241 10.31 -5.71 4.46
C GLU A 241 9.89 -4.28 4.06
N ASN A 242 10.40 -3.80 2.93
CA ASN A 242 10.12 -2.46 2.44
C ASN A 242 8.75 -2.40 1.74
N LEU A 243 7.72 -2.00 2.49
CA LEU A 243 6.35 -1.94 1.99
C LEU A 243 6.14 -0.93 0.86
N GLU A 244 6.94 0.14 0.79
CA GLU A 244 6.82 1.13 -0.29
C GLU A 244 7.22 0.55 -1.64
N LEU A 245 8.28 -0.27 -1.68
CA LEU A 245 8.66 -0.98 -2.91
C LEU A 245 7.52 -1.86 -3.42
N LEU A 246 6.83 -2.56 -2.50
CA LEU A 246 5.70 -3.41 -2.84
C LEU A 246 4.47 -2.59 -3.27
N ARG A 247 4.17 -1.48 -2.59
CA ARG A 247 3.04 -0.58 -2.91
C ARG A 247 3.19 0.02 -4.30
N TYR A 248 4.36 0.57 -4.60
CA TYR A 248 4.66 1.20 -5.89
C TYR A 248 5.08 0.19 -6.97
N ARG A 249 5.21 -1.09 -6.60
CA ARG A 249 5.65 -2.19 -7.50
C ARG A 249 6.98 -1.85 -8.19
N ILE A 250 7.92 -1.33 -7.41
CA ILE A 250 9.25 -0.99 -7.89
C ILE A 250 9.97 -2.30 -8.25
N PRO A 251 10.41 -2.48 -9.52
CA PRO A 251 11.16 -3.66 -9.90
C PRO A 251 12.54 -3.61 -9.24
N VAL A 252 12.84 -4.62 -8.43
CA VAL A 252 14.17 -4.77 -7.79
C VAL A 252 15.14 -5.44 -8.77
N ASP A 253 14.70 -6.52 -9.43
CA ASP A 253 15.50 -7.27 -10.39
C ASP A 253 15.43 -6.71 -11.80
N PHE A 254 16.51 -6.89 -12.56
CA PHE A 254 16.53 -6.59 -13.99
C PHE A 254 15.92 -7.75 -14.79
N PRO A 255 15.14 -7.46 -15.84
CA PRO A 255 14.72 -8.49 -16.80
C PRO A 255 15.92 -9.20 -17.42
N GLU A 256 15.84 -10.52 -17.63
CA GLU A 256 16.94 -11.33 -18.17
C GLU A 256 17.44 -10.81 -19.53
N GLU A 257 16.55 -10.29 -20.35
CA GLU A 257 16.90 -9.70 -21.65
C GLU A 257 17.70 -8.40 -21.55
N VAL A 258 17.53 -7.63 -20.47
CA VAL A 258 18.31 -6.42 -20.19
C VAL A 258 19.72 -6.81 -19.76
N LEU A 259 19.83 -7.80 -18.87
CA LEU A 259 21.13 -8.33 -18.43
C LEU A 259 21.93 -8.91 -19.61
N ARG A 260 21.28 -9.70 -20.47
CA ARG A 260 21.92 -10.28 -21.66
C ARG A 260 22.38 -9.22 -22.66
N GLU A 261 21.62 -8.14 -22.84
CA GLU A 261 22.04 -7.02 -23.68
C GLU A 261 23.25 -6.29 -23.05
N ALA A 262 23.22 -6.02 -21.75
CA ALA A 262 24.29 -5.33 -21.01
C ALA A 262 25.65 -6.04 -21.13
N GLU A 263 25.67 -7.38 -21.15
CA GLU A 263 26.88 -8.17 -21.41
C GLU A 263 27.48 -7.87 -22.78
N GLY A 264 26.63 -7.74 -23.80
CA GLY A 264 26.99 -7.49 -25.19
C GLY A 264 27.35 -6.04 -25.51
N LEU A 265 26.88 -5.06 -24.73
CA LEU A 265 27.15 -3.65 -24.97
C LEU A 265 28.66 -3.34 -24.92
N ARG A 266 29.08 -2.50 -25.87
CA ARG A 266 30.45 -2.03 -26.07
C ARG A 266 30.41 -0.53 -26.28
N GLU A 267 31.51 0.13 -25.94
CA GLU A 267 31.73 1.54 -26.22
C GLU A 267 31.65 1.79 -27.74
N ARG A 268 30.94 2.85 -28.13
CA ARG A 268 30.94 3.39 -29.49
C ARG A 268 32.28 4.07 -29.79
N GLU A 269 32.87 3.75 -30.93
CA GLU A 269 34.09 4.40 -31.39
C GLU A 269 33.84 5.88 -31.74
N LEU A 270 34.42 6.77 -30.95
CA LEU A 270 34.39 8.22 -31.13
C LEU A 270 35.81 8.78 -31.00
N PRO A 271 36.18 9.83 -31.76
CA PRO A 271 37.44 10.54 -31.52
C PRO A 271 37.49 11.06 -30.08
N ARG A 272 38.53 10.69 -29.35
CA ARG A 272 38.74 11.05 -27.94
C ARG A 272 40.15 11.57 -27.73
N GLU A 273 40.28 12.58 -26.89
CA GLU A 273 41.59 13.05 -26.42
C GLU A 273 42.15 12.06 -25.39
N ASP A 274 43.44 11.73 -25.48
CA ASP A 274 44.08 10.84 -24.51
C ASP A 274 44.61 11.66 -23.33
N LEU A 275 43.90 11.57 -22.20
CA LEU A 275 44.25 12.21 -20.93
C LEU A 275 44.78 11.19 -19.91
N THR A 276 45.15 9.98 -20.35
CA THR A 276 45.54 8.88 -19.45
C THR A 276 46.85 9.12 -18.70
N SER A 277 47.63 10.13 -19.09
CA SER A 277 48.86 10.54 -18.40
C SER A 277 48.64 11.49 -17.22
N LEU A 278 47.45 12.08 -17.09
CA LEU A 278 47.14 13.02 -16.01
C LEU A 278 46.99 12.30 -14.67
N ASN A 279 47.40 12.96 -13.59
CA ASN A 279 47.30 12.42 -12.22
C ASN A 279 45.86 12.49 -11.69
N THR A 280 44.99 11.68 -12.30
CA THR A 280 43.55 11.66 -12.05
C THR A 280 43.21 10.86 -10.80
N PHE A 281 42.24 11.29 -10.01
CA PHE A 281 41.78 10.61 -8.80
C PHE A 281 40.26 10.70 -8.62
N THR A 282 39.66 9.71 -7.96
CA THR A 282 38.24 9.78 -7.50
C THR A 282 38.20 10.09 -6.00
N ILE A 283 37.11 10.68 -5.50
CA ILE A 283 36.90 10.97 -4.07
C ILE A 283 35.46 10.61 -3.72
N ASP A 284 35.29 9.50 -3.00
CA ASP A 284 33.98 8.92 -2.76
C ASP A 284 33.80 8.44 -1.32
N ALA A 285 32.62 7.91 -1.01
CA ALA A 285 32.44 7.13 0.21
C ALA A 285 33.20 5.79 0.12
N GLU A 286 33.54 5.21 1.27
CA GLU A 286 34.31 3.96 1.31
C GLU A 286 33.56 2.79 0.65
N ASP A 287 32.23 2.81 0.66
CA ASP A 287 31.37 1.76 0.11
C ASP A 287 31.00 1.98 -1.37
N THR A 288 31.34 3.12 -1.98
CA THR A 288 31.06 3.40 -3.40
C THR A 288 31.81 2.42 -4.32
N ARG A 289 31.11 1.92 -5.35
CA ARG A 289 31.62 0.98 -6.37
C ARG A 289 31.48 1.51 -7.80
N ASP A 290 30.47 2.34 -8.02
CA ASP A 290 30.08 3.05 -9.23
C ASP A 290 30.68 4.46 -9.22
N PHE A 291 31.96 4.58 -9.59
CA PHE A 291 32.64 5.88 -9.64
C PHE A 291 32.26 6.62 -10.93
N ASP A 292 31.35 7.57 -10.82
CA ASP A 292 30.87 8.36 -11.96
C ASP A 292 31.80 9.49 -12.34
N ASP A 293 32.48 10.08 -11.36
CA ASP A 293 33.34 11.25 -11.53
C ASP A 293 34.79 11.02 -11.07
N ALA A 294 35.70 11.74 -11.71
CA ALA A 294 37.10 11.81 -11.33
C ALA A 294 37.65 13.22 -11.56
N LEU A 295 38.68 13.59 -10.80
CA LEU A 295 39.30 14.90 -10.83
C LEU A 295 40.78 14.81 -11.20
N HIS A 296 41.28 15.80 -11.92
CA HIS A 296 42.69 16.14 -11.92
C HIS A 296 42.86 17.65 -11.74
N VAL A 297 44.05 18.07 -11.30
CA VAL A 297 44.35 19.47 -11.04
C VAL A 297 45.75 19.79 -11.52
N GLU A 298 45.90 20.86 -12.29
CA GLU A 298 47.17 21.41 -12.76
C GLU A 298 47.26 22.89 -12.42
N GLU A 299 48.43 23.32 -11.94
CA GLU A 299 48.74 24.75 -11.77
C GLU A 299 49.21 25.32 -13.11
N THR A 300 48.79 26.55 -13.39
CA THR A 300 49.17 27.29 -14.61
C THR A 300 49.65 28.69 -14.22
N ASP A 301 50.28 29.39 -15.15
CA ASP A 301 50.73 30.77 -14.91
C ASP A 301 49.58 31.73 -14.57
N GLU A 302 48.34 31.42 -14.99
CA GLU A 302 47.17 32.28 -14.83
C GLU A 302 46.23 31.84 -13.70
N GLY A 303 46.53 30.72 -13.02
CA GLY A 303 45.68 30.11 -12.00
C GLY A 303 45.72 28.58 -12.06
N TRP A 304 44.57 27.93 -12.19
CA TRP A 304 44.43 26.48 -12.08
C TRP A 304 43.56 25.90 -13.18
N VAL A 305 43.89 24.69 -13.64
CA VAL A 305 42.99 23.85 -14.42
C VAL A 305 42.50 22.73 -13.53
N VAL A 306 41.18 22.63 -13.37
CA VAL A 306 40.53 21.48 -12.72
C VAL A 306 39.79 20.70 -13.79
N GLY A 307 40.25 19.50 -14.09
CA GLY A 307 39.51 18.57 -14.93
C GLY A 307 38.49 17.80 -14.11
N VAL A 308 37.22 17.88 -14.50
CA VAL A 308 36.15 17.01 -14.01
C VAL A 308 35.83 16.02 -15.12
N HIS A 309 36.03 14.73 -14.86
CA HIS A 309 35.86 13.67 -15.82
C HIS A 309 34.69 12.81 -15.41
N ILE A 310 33.65 12.78 -16.24
CA ILE A 310 32.44 12.00 -15.98
C ILE A 310 32.43 10.77 -16.87
N THR A 311 32.08 9.61 -16.33
CA THR A 311 31.93 8.38 -17.12
C THR A 311 30.99 8.58 -18.31
N ASP A 312 31.40 8.08 -19.47
CA ASP A 312 30.64 8.26 -20.72
C ASP A 312 29.61 7.13 -20.92
N VAL A 313 28.56 7.14 -20.09
CA VAL A 313 27.45 6.16 -20.16
C VAL A 313 26.83 6.13 -21.55
N ALA A 314 26.63 7.31 -22.16
CA ALA A 314 26.00 7.45 -23.47
C ALA A 314 26.79 6.78 -24.61
N SER A 315 28.11 6.60 -24.44
CA SER A 315 28.91 5.83 -25.40
C SER A 315 28.67 4.32 -25.36
N VAL A 316 28.17 3.78 -24.25
CA VAL A 316 27.92 2.34 -24.07
C VAL A 316 26.44 1.99 -24.12
N VAL A 317 25.57 2.86 -23.60
CA VAL A 317 24.11 2.67 -23.50
C VAL A 317 23.40 3.61 -24.49
N PRO A 318 23.20 3.19 -25.74
CA PRO A 318 22.56 4.05 -26.74
C PRO A 318 21.05 4.19 -26.48
N PRO A 319 20.45 5.34 -26.83
CA PRO A 319 19.00 5.49 -26.87
C PRO A 319 18.33 4.39 -27.71
N GLY A 320 17.26 3.81 -27.20
CA GLY A 320 16.50 2.74 -27.86
C GLY A 320 16.98 1.32 -27.56
N SER A 321 18.10 1.14 -26.83
CA SER A 321 18.47 -0.17 -26.27
C SER A 321 17.50 -0.60 -25.16
N LYS A 322 17.46 -1.90 -24.83
CA LYS A 322 16.66 -2.40 -23.70
C LYS A 322 17.19 -1.87 -22.37
N VAL A 323 18.51 -1.78 -22.22
CA VAL A 323 19.16 -1.16 -21.06
C VAL A 323 18.71 0.30 -20.90
N PHE A 324 18.71 1.09 -21.99
CA PHE A 324 18.21 2.47 -21.95
C PHE A 324 16.73 2.53 -21.56
N GLY A 325 15.89 1.65 -22.12
CA GLY A 325 14.46 1.57 -21.79
C GLY A 325 14.21 1.24 -20.31
N GLU A 326 15.00 0.33 -19.74
CA GLU A 326 14.91 -0.01 -18.31
C GLU A 326 15.46 1.10 -17.41
N ALA A 327 16.56 1.76 -17.78
CA ALA A 327 17.09 2.93 -17.08
C ALA A 327 16.05 4.06 -17.04
N LEU A 328 15.38 4.33 -18.17
CA LEU A 328 14.30 5.33 -18.25
C LEU A 328 13.09 4.96 -17.37
N ARG A 329 12.75 3.67 -17.30
CA ARG A 329 11.67 3.17 -16.43
C ARG A 329 12.01 3.31 -14.95
N ARG A 330 13.27 3.07 -14.56
CA ARG A 330 13.77 3.20 -13.19
C ARG A 330 13.98 4.66 -12.79
N GLY A 331 14.45 5.49 -13.71
CA GLY A 331 14.65 6.94 -13.57
C GLY A 331 15.87 7.34 -12.74
N GLN A 332 16.18 6.62 -11.67
CA GLN A 332 17.33 6.84 -10.79
C GLN A 332 17.67 5.56 -10.01
N THR A 333 18.88 5.50 -9.46
CA THR A 333 19.23 4.51 -8.44
C THR A 333 18.49 4.83 -7.14
N LEU A 334 17.89 3.83 -6.50
CA LEU A 334 17.27 3.99 -5.19
C LEU A 334 18.24 3.53 -4.10
N TYR A 335 18.65 4.46 -3.25
CA TYR A 335 19.46 4.18 -2.05
C TYR A 335 18.52 4.03 -0.85
N LEU A 336 18.37 2.79 -0.37
CA LEU A 336 17.52 2.43 0.75
C LEU A 336 18.37 2.03 1.95
N PRO A 337 17.85 2.09 3.19
CA PRO A 337 18.58 1.60 4.34
C PRO A 337 19.00 0.12 4.22
N GLU A 338 18.18 -0.70 3.55
CA GLU A 338 18.39 -2.14 3.39
C GLU A 338 19.28 -2.51 2.19
N GLY A 339 19.60 -1.53 1.31
CA GLY A 339 20.42 -1.78 0.12
C GLY A 339 20.15 -0.82 -1.04
N ILE A 340 20.75 -1.13 -2.19
CA ILE A 340 20.70 -0.29 -3.39
C ILE A 340 19.94 -1.01 -4.50
N ILE A 341 18.99 -0.32 -5.13
CA ILE A 341 18.34 -0.76 -6.38
C ILE A 341 18.90 0.11 -7.51
N PRO A 342 19.87 -0.40 -8.30
CA PRO A 342 20.58 0.44 -9.26
C PRO A 342 19.72 0.75 -10.49
N MET A 343 19.95 1.92 -11.10
CA MET A 343 19.34 2.34 -12.36
C MET A 343 19.82 1.49 -13.53
N LEU A 344 21.11 1.16 -13.53
CA LEU A 344 21.78 0.34 -14.54
C LEU A 344 22.19 -1.01 -13.95
N PRO A 345 22.28 -2.08 -14.77
CA PRO A 345 22.85 -3.35 -14.33
C PRO A 345 24.25 -3.15 -13.70
N PRO A 346 24.58 -3.82 -12.57
CA PRO A 346 25.90 -3.69 -11.91
C PRO A 346 27.10 -3.93 -12.83
N LEU A 347 26.99 -4.86 -13.78
CA LEU A 347 28.01 -5.09 -14.82
C LEU A 347 28.35 -3.83 -15.62
N LEU A 348 27.38 -2.92 -15.80
CA LEU A 348 27.60 -1.63 -16.44
C LEU A 348 28.08 -0.60 -15.41
N SER A 349 27.31 -0.34 -14.35
CA SER A 349 27.58 0.75 -13.41
C SER A 349 28.85 0.56 -12.58
N GLU A 350 29.11 -0.64 -12.06
CA GLU A 350 30.22 -0.92 -11.14
C GLU A 350 31.48 -1.45 -11.84
N GLU A 351 31.33 -1.98 -13.06
CA GLU A 351 32.44 -2.54 -13.82
C GLU A 351 32.76 -1.71 -15.06
N LYS A 352 32.00 -1.86 -16.14
CA LYS A 352 32.36 -1.31 -17.46
C LYS A 352 32.44 0.22 -17.51
N LEU A 353 31.56 0.91 -16.78
CA LEU A 353 31.45 2.37 -16.80
C LEU A 353 32.10 3.03 -15.58
N SER A 354 32.19 2.35 -14.44
CA SER A 354 32.90 2.86 -13.26
C SER A 354 34.33 3.28 -13.60
N LEU A 355 34.73 4.48 -13.18
CA LEU A 355 36.05 5.07 -13.36
C LEU A 355 37.09 4.43 -12.41
N ARG A 356 37.25 3.12 -12.51
CA ARG A 356 38.13 2.32 -11.65
C ARG A 356 39.60 2.68 -11.84
N ALA A 357 40.33 2.73 -10.73
CA ALA A 357 41.77 2.99 -10.73
C ALA A 357 42.55 1.99 -11.59
N GLY A 358 43.47 2.49 -12.42
CA GLY A 358 44.33 1.72 -13.30
C GLY A 358 43.73 1.38 -14.68
N GLU A 359 42.42 1.52 -14.86
CA GLU A 359 41.76 1.15 -16.11
C GLU A 359 41.61 2.35 -17.06
N LYS A 360 41.76 2.12 -18.38
CA LYS A 360 41.47 3.13 -19.39
C LYS A 360 39.96 3.19 -19.58
N ARG A 361 39.35 4.35 -19.32
CA ARG A 361 37.89 4.53 -19.39
C ARG A 361 37.52 5.72 -20.28
N PRO A 362 36.44 5.60 -21.08
CA PRO A 362 35.88 6.74 -21.80
C PRO A 362 35.21 7.69 -20.81
N ALA A 363 35.42 8.98 -21.02
CA ALA A 363 34.85 10.03 -20.19
C ALA A 363 34.42 11.25 -21.02
N VAL A 364 33.44 11.97 -20.52
CA VAL A 364 33.12 13.35 -20.89
C VAL A 364 33.86 14.26 -19.92
N SER A 365 34.82 15.03 -20.44
CA SER A 365 35.72 15.84 -19.63
C SER A 365 35.38 17.32 -19.71
N PHE A 366 35.33 17.96 -18.54
CA PHE A 366 35.19 19.39 -18.34
C PHE A 366 36.51 19.94 -17.80
N LEU A 367 37.30 20.60 -18.65
CA LEU A 367 38.50 21.31 -18.22
C LEU A 367 38.09 22.72 -17.79
N LEU A 368 38.16 22.99 -16.50
CA LEU A 368 37.69 24.23 -15.88
C LEU A 368 38.88 25.11 -15.50
N PHE A 369 38.96 26.30 -16.07
CA PHE A 369 40.06 27.25 -15.86
C PHE A 369 39.67 28.26 -14.78
N PHE A 370 40.33 28.14 -13.63
CA PHE A 370 40.09 28.99 -12.47
C PHE A 370 41.18 30.04 -12.27
N SER A 371 40.79 31.24 -11.83
CA SER A 371 41.75 32.21 -11.27
C SER A 371 42.33 31.72 -9.94
N PRO A 372 43.42 32.31 -9.44
CA PRO A 372 43.96 32.00 -8.12
C PRO A 372 42.94 32.18 -6.97
N GLU A 373 41.94 33.04 -7.14
CA GLU A 373 40.87 33.31 -6.19
C GLU A 373 39.64 32.40 -6.39
N GLY A 374 39.69 31.41 -7.28
CA GLY A 374 38.56 30.50 -7.55
C GLY A 374 37.49 31.06 -8.48
N GLU A 375 37.86 31.94 -9.43
CA GLU A 375 36.93 32.39 -10.47
C GLU A 375 36.92 31.41 -11.62
N LEU A 376 35.78 30.82 -11.96
CA LEU A 376 35.69 30.09 -13.23
C LEU A 376 35.71 31.09 -14.38
N ARG A 377 36.83 31.19 -15.09
CA ARG A 377 37.02 32.12 -16.21
C ARG A 377 36.61 31.52 -17.55
N GLU A 378 37.00 30.27 -17.77
CA GLU A 378 36.78 29.56 -19.02
C GLU A 378 36.56 28.07 -18.73
N PHE A 379 35.93 27.37 -19.67
CA PHE A 379 35.83 25.93 -19.65
C PHE A 379 35.97 25.35 -21.06
N ARG A 380 36.43 24.10 -21.14
CA ARG A 380 36.45 23.31 -22.38
C ARG A 380 35.82 21.95 -22.13
N LEU A 381 34.88 21.57 -22.99
CA LEU A 381 34.25 20.25 -22.97
C LEU A 381 34.82 19.40 -24.10
N LEU A 382 35.13 18.14 -23.81
CA LEU A 382 35.66 17.21 -24.79
C LEU A 382 35.39 15.74 -24.41
N LEU A 383 35.35 14.85 -25.40
CA LEU A 383 35.37 13.41 -25.16
C LEU A 383 36.83 12.98 -24.97
N SER A 384 37.07 12.17 -23.95
CA SER A 384 38.42 11.74 -23.57
C SER A 384 38.50 10.28 -23.21
N TYR A 385 39.72 9.76 -23.19
CA TYR A 385 40.08 8.62 -22.36
C TYR A 385 40.88 9.08 -21.14
N ILE A 386 40.53 8.57 -19.96
CA ILE A 386 41.27 8.80 -18.73
C ILE A 386 41.77 7.48 -18.14
N ARG A 387 42.71 7.58 -17.21
CA ARG A 387 43.10 6.48 -16.33
C ARG A 387 43.22 7.03 -14.92
N VAL A 388 42.31 6.63 -14.04
CA VAL A 388 42.35 7.04 -12.63
C VAL A 388 43.61 6.46 -12.00
N ALA A 389 44.48 7.31 -11.47
CA ALA A 389 45.72 6.91 -10.81
C ALA A 389 45.45 6.45 -9.37
N ARG A 390 44.50 7.08 -8.67
CA ARG A 390 44.22 6.83 -7.26
C ARG A 390 42.71 6.91 -6.97
N ARG A 391 42.19 5.94 -6.23
CA ARG A 391 40.90 6.06 -5.54
C ARG A 391 41.18 6.65 -4.16
N LEU A 392 40.44 7.67 -3.76
CA LEU A 392 40.52 8.27 -2.44
C LEU A 392 39.14 8.28 -1.78
N THR A 393 39.12 8.31 -0.45
CA THR A 393 37.87 8.57 0.28
C THR A 393 37.79 10.00 0.78
N TYR A 394 36.58 10.47 1.05
CA TYR A 394 36.38 11.78 1.70
C TYR A 394 37.20 11.91 2.99
N GLU A 395 37.23 10.87 3.83
CA GLU A 395 37.97 10.89 5.09
C GLU A 395 39.49 11.03 4.89
N GLU A 396 40.05 10.36 3.87
CA GLU A 396 41.47 10.50 3.53
C GLU A 396 41.80 11.92 3.07
N VAL A 397 40.92 12.54 2.29
CA VAL A 397 41.11 13.91 1.81
C VAL A 397 40.96 14.91 2.95
N ASP A 398 39.97 14.74 3.83
CA ASP A 398 39.77 15.57 5.00
C ASP A 398 41.01 15.55 5.92
N LYS A 399 41.60 14.38 6.19
CA LYS A 399 42.85 14.26 6.96
C LYS A 399 44.03 14.98 6.31
N ARG A 400 44.11 14.99 4.97
CA ARG A 400 45.16 15.73 4.24
C ARG A 400 44.94 17.24 4.33
N ILE A 401 43.69 17.71 4.28
CA ILE A 401 43.37 19.13 4.48
C ILE A 401 43.69 19.55 5.92
N GLU A 402 43.27 18.76 6.92
CA GLU A 402 43.54 19.05 8.33
C GLU A 402 45.03 19.05 8.67
N SER A 403 45.80 18.14 8.09
CA SER A 403 47.26 18.11 8.29
C SER A 403 48.02 19.23 7.57
N GLY A 404 47.33 20.04 6.76
CA GLY A 404 47.91 21.17 6.06
C GLY A 404 48.69 20.78 4.80
N ASP A 405 48.33 19.67 4.14
CA ASP A 405 48.92 19.31 2.86
C ASP A 405 48.71 20.44 1.83
N PRO A 406 49.78 21.03 1.26
CA PRO A 406 49.65 22.21 0.42
C PRO A 406 48.76 22.03 -0.79
N PHE A 407 48.75 20.84 -1.41
CA PHE A 407 47.92 20.58 -2.59
C PHE A 407 46.44 20.57 -2.21
N TRP A 408 46.08 19.82 -1.17
CA TRP A 408 44.69 19.66 -0.76
C TRP A 408 44.11 20.94 -0.15
N VAL A 409 44.89 21.67 0.63
CA VAL A 409 44.47 22.98 1.17
C VAL A 409 44.20 23.97 0.02
N ARG A 410 45.08 24.04 -0.98
CA ARG A 410 44.89 24.94 -2.13
C ARG A 410 43.69 24.56 -2.97
N LEU A 411 43.46 23.27 -3.19
CA LEU A 411 42.29 22.79 -3.91
C LEU A 411 40.98 23.11 -3.16
N TYR A 412 41.00 22.97 -1.84
CA TYR A 412 39.87 23.35 -0.99
C TYR A 412 39.61 24.87 -1.01
N ASP A 413 40.65 25.69 -0.95
CA ASP A 413 40.53 27.15 -1.07
C ASP A 413 39.96 27.57 -2.43
N LEU A 414 40.32 26.88 -3.51
CA LEU A 414 39.77 27.09 -4.85
C LEU A 414 38.26 26.86 -4.88
N ALA A 415 37.81 25.71 -4.35
CA ALA A 415 36.39 25.36 -4.22
C ALA A 415 35.62 26.40 -3.36
N ARG A 416 36.22 26.83 -2.25
CA ARG A 416 35.64 27.90 -1.41
C ARG A 416 35.54 29.23 -2.13
N GLY A 417 36.52 29.57 -2.97
CA GLY A 417 36.52 30.78 -3.81
C GLY A 417 35.35 30.79 -4.79
N PHE A 418 35.08 29.66 -5.44
CA PHE A 418 33.92 29.49 -6.31
C PHE A 418 32.60 29.60 -5.53
N ALA A 419 32.48 28.89 -4.40
CA ALA A 419 31.32 28.97 -3.52
C ALA A 419 31.02 30.39 -3.04
N ALA A 420 32.06 31.15 -2.65
CA ALA A 420 31.93 32.53 -2.20
C ALA A 420 31.42 33.45 -3.31
N ARG A 421 31.85 33.26 -4.57
CA ARG A 421 31.30 34.00 -5.72
C ARG A 421 29.83 33.68 -5.94
N ARG A 422 29.43 32.41 -5.87
CA ARG A 422 28.01 32.02 -5.97
C ARG A 422 27.16 32.67 -4.87
N ARG A 423 27.66 32.70 -3.62
CA ARG A 423 26.99 33.40 -2.50
C ARG A 423 26.83 34.90 -2.77
N LYS A 424 27.87 35.56 -3.30
CA LYS A 424 27.78 36.98 -3.72
C LYS A 424 26.75 37.18 -4.85
N ALA A 425 26.56 36.19 -5.70
CA ALA A 425 25.51 36.16 -6.72
C ALA A 425 24.12 35.75 -6.19
N GLY A 426 23.96 35.60 -4.87
CA GLY A 426 22.69 35.34 -4.21
C GLY A 426 22.41 33.87 -3.86
N ALA A 427 23.37 32.96 -4.08
CA ALA A 427 23.21 31.56 -3.69
C ALA A 427 22.88 31.39 -2.21
N LEU A 428 22.04 30.40 -1.91
CA LEU A 428 21.63 30.05 -0.56
C LEU A 428 22.11 28.63 -0.25
N ALA A 429 23.20 28.53 0.51
CA ALA A 429 23.69 27.27 1.04
C ALA A 429 22.92 26.92 2.31
N VAL A 430 21.73 26.32 2.16
CA VAL A 430 20.94 25.81 3.28
C VAL A 430 21.16 24.31 3.42
N THR A 431 21.87 23.92 4.46
CA THR A 431 22.16 22.51 4.73
C THR A 431 21.74 22.19 6.16
N LEU A 432 20.89 21.18 6.32
CA LEU A 432 20.60 20.61 7.64
C LEU A 432 21.51 19.42 7.89
N PRO A 433 21.77 19.06 9.15
CA PRO A 433 22.41 17.79 9.47
C PRO A 433 21.60 16.64 8.87
N GLU A 434 22.26 15.83 8.06
CA GLU A 434 21.68 14.61 7.48
C GLU A 434 22.09 13.40 8.31
N ILE A 435 21.29 12.34 8.23
CA ILE A 435 21.61 11.04 8.82
C ILE A 435 21.62 9.99 7.72
N VAL A 436 22.55 9.05 7.82
CA VAL A 436 22.58 7.84 7.01
C VAL A 436 22.11 6.70 7.91
N ILE A 437 21.10 5.97 7.43
CA ILE A 437 20.56 4.79 8.10
C ILE A 437 20.95 3.59 7.26
N ARG A 438 21.52 2.57 7.89
CA ARG A 438 21.86 1.28 7.26
C ARG A 438 21.26 0.15 8.08
N VAL A 439 20.74 -0.85 7.37
CA VAL A 439 20.29 -2.12 7.94
C VAL A 439 21.35 -3.16 7.56
N GLU A 440 22.14 -3.59 8.54
CA GLU A 440 23.23 -4.53 8.36
C GLU A 440 22.71 -5.98 8.23
N GLU A 441 23.58 -6.90 7.81
CA GLU A 441 23.27 -8.32 7.79
C GLU A 441 22.83 -8.81 9.19
N GLY A 442 21.60 -9.32 9.30
CA GLY A 442 20.99 -9.72 10.57
C GLY A 442 20.00 -8.72 11.17
N GLY A 443 19.78 -7.58 10.52
CA GLY A 443 18.75 -6.60 10.90
C GLY A 443 19.21 -5.54 11.90
N GLU A 444 20.51 -5.45 12.18
CA GLU A 444 21.06 -4.39 13.02
C GLU A 444 20.95 -3.03 12.33
N ILE A 445 20.41 -2.03 13.03
CA ILE A 445 20.22 -0.68 12.48
C ILE A 445 21.40 0.20 12.93
N ARG A 446 22.19 0.67 11.97
CA ARG A 446 23.24 1.65 12.17
C ARG A 446 22.76 3.02 11.73
N ILE A 447 22.89 4.02 12.60
CA ILE A 447 22.54 5.41 12.30
C ILE A 447 23.79 6.26 12.49
N GLU A 448 24.16 6.99 11.44
CA GLU A 448 25.33 7.86 11.42
C GLU A 448 24.93 9.26 11.01
N ARG A 449 25.55 10.27 11.62
CA ARG A 449 25.40 11.64 11.16
C ARG A 449 26.31 11.87 9.97
N LEU A 450 25.75 12.36 8.87
CA LEU A 450 26.54 12.78 7.72
C LEU A 450 27.02 14.21 7.96
N GLU A 451 28.33 14.37 8.07
CA GLU A 451 28.95 15.69 8.19
C GLU A 451 29.31 16.23 6.81
N PHE A 452 29.01 17.52 6.60
CA PHE A 452 29.40 18.22 5.37
C PHE A 452 30.85 18.71 5.50
N THR A 453 31.79 17.79 5.26
CA THR A 453 33.22 18.00 5.48
C THR A 453 33.89 18.83 4.36
N PRO A 454 35.10 19.37 4.59
CA PRO A 454 35.88 20.08 3.55
C PRO A 454 36.01 19.31 2.23
N ALA A 455 36.28 18.01 2.27
CA ALA A 455 36.38 17.16 1.09
C ALA A 455 35.04 17.08 0.33
N ARG A 456 33.91 17.00 1.03
CA ARG A 456 32.57 17.00 0.41
C ARG A 456 32.22 18.33 -0.22
N LEU A 457 32.55 19.45 0.43
CA LEU A 457 32.40 20.78 -0.18
C LEU A 457 33.23 20.87 -1.46
N LEU A 458 34.48 20.42 -1.41
CA LEU A 458 35.40 20.45 -2.54
C LEU A 458 34.82 19.72 -3.76
N VAL A 459 34.42 18.45 -3.59
CA VAL A 459 33.81 17.67 -4.68
C VAL A 459 32.52 18.31 -5.16
N ALA A 460 31.62 18.70 -4.23
CA ALA A 460 30.34 19.31 -4.58
C ALA A 460 30.49 20.60 -5.42
N GLU A 461 31.43 21.49 -5.08
CA GLU A 461 31.65 22.73 -5.83
C GLU A 461 32.22 22.47 -7.23
N PHE A 462 33.09 21.47 -7.42
CA PHE A 462 33.57 21.11 -8.76
C PHE A 462 32.50 20.42 -9.60
N MET A 463 31.64 19.59 -8.99
CA MET A 463 30.47 19.05 -9.69
C MET A 463 29.51 20.16 -10.10
N ILE A 464 29.25 21.15 -9.23
CA ILE A 464 28.44 22.32 -9.56
C ILE A 464 29.08 23.12 -10.71
N ALA A 465 30.39 23.29 -10.72
CA ALA A 465 31.11 23.99 -11.79
C ALA A 465 31.04 23.24 -13.14
N ALA A 466 31.20 21.91 -13.14
CA ALA A 466 31.04 21.08 -14.35
C ALA A 466 29.59 21.12 -14.88
N ASN A 467 28.62 20.98 -13.99
CA ASN A 467 27.20 21.10 -14.29
C ASN A 467 26.82 22.48 -14.86
N PHE A 468 27.39 23.55 -14.31
CA PHE A 468 27.26 24.89 -14.84
C PHE A 468 27.88 25.02 -16.24
N ALA A 469 29.10 24.52 -16.44
CA ALA A 469 29.78 24.54 -17.73
C ALA A 469 28.98 23.76 -18.79
N ALA A 470 28.41 22.61 -18.44
CA ALA A 470 27.52 21.83 -19.31
C ALA A 470 26.27 22.62 -19.72
N ALA A 471 25.59 23.23 -18.74
CA ALA A 471 24.40 24.02 -19.00
C ALA A 471 24.70 25.21 -19.93
N ARG A 472 25.81 25.92 -19.67
CA ARG A 472 26.28 27.02 -20.51
C ARG A 472 26.63 26.57 -21.91
N PHE A 473 27.40 25.49 -22.04
CA PHE A 473 27.76 24.93 -23.34
C PHE A 473 26.52 24.61 -24.17
N MET A 474 25.54 23.91 -23.59
CA MET A 474 24.31 23.57 -24.29
C MET A 474 23.49 24.81 -24.65
N ALA A 475 23.41 25.80 -23.74
CA ALA A 475 22.68 27.03 -23.98
C ALA A 475 23.29 27.85 -25.13
N ASP A 476 24.61 28.04 -25.11
CA ASP A 476 25.35 28.81 -26.10
C ASP A 476 25.28 28.17 -27.51
N HIS A 477 25.04 26.86 -27.59
CA HIS A 477 24.87 26.11 -28.83
C HIS A 477 23.41 25.81 -29.20
N GLY A 478 22.42 26.28 -28.42
CA GLY A 478 21.00 26.02 -28.66
C GLY A 478 20.60 24.54 -28.58
N VAL A 479 21.32 23.74 -27.79
CA VAL A 479 21.03 22.32 -27.57
C VAL A 479 19.90 22.17 -26.55
N PRO A 480 18.77 21.53 -26.89
CA PRO A 480 17.73 21.24 -25.93
C PRO A 480 18.26 20.28 -24.85
N ALA A 481 18.06 20.66 -23.58
CA ALA A 481 18.48 19.87 -22.42
C ALA A 481 17.46 20.01 -21.29
N LEU A 482 17.59 19.15 -20.28
CA LEU A 482 16.87 19.32 -19.02
C LEU A 482 17.64 20.31 -18.13
N TYR A 483 17.33 21.59 -18.27
CA TYR A 483 17.84 22.62 -17.39
C TYR A 483 17.11 22.55 -16.05
N ARG A 484 17.86 22.73 -14.97
CA ARG A 484 17.33 22.82 -13.61
C ARG A 484 17.43 24.27 -13.15
N PHE A 485 16.29 24.85 -12.79
CA PHE A 485 16.23 26.21 -12.29
C PHE A 485 15.40 26.26 -11.01
N GLN A 486 15.50 27.37 -10.30
CA GLN A 486 14.78 27.58 -9.04
C GLN A 486 14.59 29.07 -8.89
N LYS A 487 13.34 29.52 -8.77
CA LYS A 487 13.00 30.93 -8.59
C LYS A 487 13.52 31.46 -7.24
N GLU A 488 13.44 32.77 -7.05
CA GLU A 488 13.77 33.39 -5.77
C GLU A 488 12.98 32.76 -4.61
N PRO A 489 13.59 32.67 -3.41
CA PRO A 489 12.83 32.35 -2.21
C PRO A 489 11.69 33.36 -2.04
N LEU A 490 10.58 32.91 -1.45
CA LEU A 490 9.47 33.79 -1.08
C LEU A 490 9.93 34.88 -0.09
N GLU A 491 10.89 34.55 0.77
CA GLU A 491 11.55 35.49 1.67
C GLU A 491 12.98 35.03 1.96
N ARG A 492 13.91 35.99 2.04
CA ARG A 492 15.30 35.73 2.43
C ARG A 492 15.51 36.11 3.90
N LEU A 493 15.52 35.09 4.74
CA LEU A 493 15.69 35.20 6.19
C LEU A 493 17.16 35.01 6.60
N LEU A 494 17.88 34.13 5.90
CA LEU A 494 19.25 33.78 6.24
C LEU A 494 20.23 34.85 5.74
N ARG A 495 21.03 35.41 6.66
CA ARG A 495 22.13 36.33 6.32
C ARG A 495 23.45 35.57 6.25
N GLU A 496 24.42 36.17 5.58
CA GLU A 496 25.79 35.65 5.51
C GLU A 496 26.40 35.54 6.92
N GLY A 497 26.96 34.38 7.24
CA GLY A 497 27.51 34.05 8.56
C GLY A 497 26.50 33.45 9.54
N GLU A 498 25.23 33.27 9.15
CA GLU A 498 24.19 32.64 9.97
C GLU A 498 23.91 31.17 9.59
N GLU A 499 24.73 30.57 8.71
CA GLU A 499 24.52 29.23 8.17
C GLU A 499 24.59 28.11 9.23
N GLU A 500 25.19 28.38 10.39
CA GLU A 500 25.25 27.44 11.53
C GLU A 500 23.99 27.49 12.42
N ASP A 501 23.13 28.51 12.28
CA ASP A 501 21.88 28.62 13.04
C ASP A 501 20.81 27.72 12.41
N LEU A 502 20.69 26.50 12.95
CA LEU A 502 19.74 25.49 12.45
C LEU A 502 18.28 25.97 12.43
N VAL A 503 17.88 26.87 13.35
CA VAL A 503 16.51 27.39 13.38
C VAL A 503 16.29 28.31 12.18
N LYS A 504 17.25 29.21 11.90
CA LYS A 504 17.17 30.09 10.72
C LYS A 504 17.31 29.32 9.42
N VAL A 505 18.19 28.32 9.34
CA VAL A 505 18.32 27.44 8.18
C VAL A 505 17.00 26.70 7.91
N PHE A 506 16.41 26.12 8.96
CA PHE A 506 15.11 25.44 8.84
C PHE A 506 13.98 26.39 8.42
N GLN A 507 13.95 27.61 8.96
CA GLN A 507 13.02 28.64 8.51
C GLN A 507 13.23 28.98 7.04
N GLN A 508 14.47 29.24 6.62
CA GLN A 508 14.81 29.58 5.24
C GLN A 508 14.38 28.49 4.25
N LEU A 509 14.56 27.20 4.60
CA LEU A 509 14.12 26.07 3.78
C LEU A 509 12.61 26.12 3.46
N ARG A 510 11.78 26.58 4.40
CA ARG A 510 10.32 26.70 4.20
C ARG A 510 9.91 27.84 3.26
N TYR A 511 10.80 28.81 3.03
CA TYR A 511 10.60 29.91 2.08
C TYR A 511 11.27 29.65 0.73
N LEU A 512 12.05 28.58 0.58
CA LEU A 512 12.55 28.17 -0.72
C LEU A 512 11.42 27.60 -1.56
N VAL A 513 11.40 28.01 -2.82
CA VAL A 513 10.55 27.44 -3.85
C VAL A 513 11.16 26.15 -4.39
N ARG A 514 10.32 25.22 -4.84
CA ARG A 514 10.77 23.96 -5.42
C ARG A 514 11.59 24.25 -6.69
N GLY A 515 12.69 23.50 -6.89
CA GLY A 515 13.39 23.49 -8.17
C GLY A 515 12.52 22.88 -9.28
N GLU A 516 12.58 23.45 -10.47
CA GLU A 516 11.82 23.06 -11.64
C GLU A 516 12.78 22.59 -12.74
N LEU A 517 12.27 21.78 -13.67
CA LEU A 517 12.98 21.37 -14.88
C LEU A 517 12.36 22.09 -16.08
N GLY A 518 13.20 22.59 -16.98
CA GLY A 518 12.79 23.28 -18.20
C GLY A 518 13.68 22.94 -19.39
N LEU A 519 13.20 23.28 -20.58
CA LEU A 519 13.94 23.09 -21.85
C LEU A 519 14.79 24.30 -22.23
N SER A 520 14.77 25.35 -21.40
CA SER A 520 15.51 26.58 -21.62
C SER A 520 16.31 26.93 -20.37
N PRO A 521 17.48 27.55 -20.52
CA PRO A 521 18.29 27.97 -19.38
C PRO A 521 17.55 29.08 -18.61
N GLU A 522 17.42 28.89 -17.31
CA GLU A 522 16.87 29.87 -16.37
C GLU A 522 17.78 29.95 -15.13
N PHE A 523 17.66 31.05 -14.39
CA PHE A 523 18.49 31.29 -13.21
C PHE A 523 18.13 30.31 -12.07
N HIS A 524 19.16 29.75 -11.43
CA HIS A 524 19.00 28.90 -10.26
C HIS A 524 19.35 29.69 -9.00
N HIS A 525 18.36 30.31 -8.35
CA HIS A 525 18.58 31.20 -7.21
C HIS A 525 19.23 30.51 -6.00
N GLY A 526 18.90 29.24 -5.72
CA GLY A 526 19.59 28.49 -4.67
C GLY A 526 21.10 28.30 -4.91
N LEU A 527 21.54 28.23 -6.17
CA LEU A 527 22.94 28.02 -6.55
C LEU A 527 23.65 29.30 -7.00
N GLY A 528 22.95 30.40 -7.25
CA GLY A 528 23.52 31.66 -7.72
C GLY A 528 24.12 31.55 -9.12
N LEU A 529 23.49 30.78 -10.01
CA LEU A 529 23.99 30.50 -11.36
C LEU A 529 22.94 30.85 -12.44
N PRO A 530 23.36 31.43 -13.58
CA PRO A 530 22.44 31.85 -14.64
C PRO A 530 21.87 30.70 -15.49
N ALA A 531 22.49 29.52 -15.42
CA ALA A 531 22.00 28.30 -16.03
C ALA A 531 22.54 27.11 -15.21
N TYR A 532 21.80 26.02 -15.12
CA TYR A 532 22.26 24.81 -14.44
C TYR A 532 21.59 23.56 -15.01
N THR A 533 22.28 22.43 -14.96
CA THR A 533 21.80 21.10 -15.34
C THR A 533 22.54 20.06 -14.50
N THR A 534 22.19 18.78 -14.59
CA THR A 534 22.88 17.71 -13.85
C THR A 534 23.41 16.68 -14.85
N VAL A 535 24.73 16.64 -15.00
CA VAL A 535 25.45 15.73 -15.92
C VAL A 535 26.52 14.89 -15.21
N THR A 536 26.80 15.16 -13.93
CA THR A 536 27.91 14.55 -13.18
C THR A 536 27.58 13.19 -12.56
N SER A 537 26.38 12.67 -12.76
CA SER A 537 25.93 11.35 -12.27
C SER A 537 24.97 10.71 -13.30
N PRO A 538 25.49 10.32 -14.48
CA PRO A 538 24.72 9.91 -15.66
C PRO A 538 24.04 8.53 -15.60
#